data_AF-A0A2W4T4F5-F1
#
_entry.id   AF-A0A2W4T4F5-F1
#
_cell.length_a   1.000
_cell.length_b   1.000
_cell.length_c   1.000
_cell.angle_alpha   90.00
_cell.angle_beta   90.00
_cell.angle_gamma   90.00
#
_symmetry.space_group_name_H-M   'P 1'
#
loop_
_entity.id
_entity.type
_entity.pdbx_description
1 polymer ?
#
loop_
_entity_poly.entity_id
_entity_poly.type
_entity_poly.pdbx_seq_one_letter_code
_entity_poly.pdbx_strand_id
1 'polypeptide(L)'
;MGRAGDRAGAAGKRALDRVRHARHPLHGIAKWALIGFQALAGVFGLFCLINLGLSLSTFRGENPAARTAHELGVLWFSTPNGQSTSDRAFEVIHGGALGAEPTAAEIRAHFEAASEGGTFLLDQIMVDRMKKVNGQIDGRVLPSGIYVGAHALGPDSPPLVWVTKWMAHYMLFPRHAYILVVPETGQAVVFSASQSGKFPGDVGSPNRLTARITPYDDSAYDFPSSGEALHEMTIVTRDPAIVASAPAALNAARARLEALDETYGLLAPNSNTVVGCILEDADLLDPEVRRSTLLAFRAPGLGAACPDTAQGS
;
A
#
# COMPACT_ATOMS: atom_id res chain seq x y z
N MET A 1 41.27 -23.61 -11.13
CA MET A 1 40.21 -23.05 -10.28
C MET A 1 40.46 -23.44 -8.83
N GLY A 2 41.09 -22.60 -8.00
CA GLY A 2 41.44 -23.02 -6.63
C GLY A 2 42.11 -21.97 -5.73
N ARG A 3 42.04 -20.68 -6.06
CA ARG A 3 42.64 -19.60 -5.23
C ARG A 3 41.63 -18.58 -4.69
N ALA A 4 40.44 -18.49 -5.29
CA ALA A 4 39.39 -17.58 -4.83
C ALA A 4 38.56 -18.18 -3.68
N GLY A 5 38.22 -19.47 -3.76
CA GLY A 5 37.50 -20.20 -2.69
C GLY A 5 38.29 -20.29 -1.39
N ASP A 6 39.61 -20.51 -1.46
CA ASP A 6 40.48 -20.59 -0.29
C ASP A 6 40.64 -19.23 0.43
N ARG A 7 40.63 -18.12 -0.31
CA ARG A 7 40.69 -16.78 0.27
C ARG A 7 39.37 -16.40 0.96
N ALA A 8 38.23 -16.77 0.38
CA ALA A 8 36.93 -16.56 0.99
C ALA A 8 36.75 -17.42 2.25
N GLY A 9 37.16 -18.69 2.21
CA GLY A 9 37.15 -19.58 3.38
C GLY A 9 38.08 -19.12 4.49
N ALA A 10 39.27 -18.60 4.14
CA ALA A 10 40.22 -18.05 5.10
C ALA A 10 39.81 -16.67 5.66
N ALA A 11 39.04 -15.87 4.91
CA ALA A 11 38.45 -14.63 5.39
C ALA A 11 37.28 -14.90 6.35
N GLY A 12 36.41 -15.87 6.00
CA GLY A 12 35.31 -16.32 6.85
C GLY A 12 35.80 -16.92 8.17
N LYS A 13 36.82 -17.79 8.14
CA LYS A 13 37.45 -18.33 9.36
C LYS A 13 38.09 -17.25 10.22
N ARG A 14 38.78 -16.28 9.61
CA ARG A 14 39.38 -15.15 10.35
C ARG A 14 38.33 -14.22 10.96
N ALA A 15 37.19 -14.02 10.31
CA ALA A 15 36.07 -13.25 10.88
C ALA A 15 35.41 -14.01 12.04
N LEU A 16 35.17 -15.32 11.89
CA LEU A 16 34.65 -16.21 12.93
C LEU A 16 35.57 -16.28 14.15
N ASP A 17 36.88 -16.41 13.95
CA ASP A 17 37.85 -16.41 15.06
C ASP A 17 37.93 -15.04 15.75
N ARG A 18 37.77 -13.94 15.01
CA ARG A 18 37.73 -12.59 15.59
C ARG A 18 36.46 -12.37 16.44
N VAL A 19 35.32 -12.95 16.04
CA VAL A 19 34.09 -12.97 16.83
C VAL A 19 34.22 -13.91 18.03
N ARG A 20 34.89 -15.06 17.87
CA ARG A 20 35.09 -16.07 18.93
C ARG A 20 36.13 -15.66 19.97
N HIS A 21 37.06 -14.75 19.64
CA HIS A 21 38.10 -14.23 20.53
C HIS A 21 37.90 -12.76 20.92
N ALA A 22 36.85 -12.11 20.45
CA ALA A 22 36.32 -10.91 21.07
C ALA A 22 35.74 -11.29 22.45
N ARG A 23 36.62 -11.44 23.44
CA ARG A 23 36.26 -11.41 24.86
C ARG A 23 35.63 -10.05 25.13
N HIS A 24 34.32 -9.93 24.94
CA HIS A 24 33.59 -8.75 25.36
C HIS A 24 33.74 -8.62 26.88
N PRO A 25 34.34 -7.54 27.41
CA PRO A 25 34.52 -7.36 28.86
C PRO A 25 33.20 -6.97 29.55
N LEU A 26 32.05 -7.34 28.97
CA LEU A 26 30.73 -6.93 29.43
C LEU A 26 30.25 -7.97 30.44
N HIS A 27 30.05 -7.52 31.69
CA HIS A 27 29.55 -8.32 32.80
C HIS A 27 28.19 -7.77 33.25
N GLY A 28 27.36 -8.61 33.88
CA GLY A 28 26.06 -8.19 34.43
C GLY A 28 25.07 -7.70 33.36
N ILE A 29 24.39 -6.58 33.66
CA ILE A 29 23.32 -6.00 32.83
C ILE A 29 23.81 -5.69 31.40
N ALA A 30 25.06 -5.25 31.24
CA ALA A 30 25.62 -4.88 29.94
C ALA A 30 25.77 -6.09 28.98
N LYS A 31 26.03 -7.29 29.52
CA LYS A 31 26.06 -8.53 28.72
C LYS A 31 24.66 -8.90 28.23
N TRP A 32 23.67 -8.84 29.12
CA TRP A 32 22.28 -9.13 28.80
C TRP A 32 21.68 -8.10 27.85
N ALA A 33 22.05 -6.82 27.97
CA ALA A 33 21.68 -5.78 27.02
C ALA A 33 22.25 -6.04 25.63
N LEU A 34 23.51 -6.46 25.51
CA LEU A 34 24.11 -6.82 24.22
C LEU A 34 23.43 -8.04 23.58
N ILE A 35 23.17 -9.09 24.37
CA ILE A 35 22.45 -10.28 23.90
C ILE A 35 21.03 -9.91 23.47
N GLY A 36 20.34 -9.08 24.27
CA GLY A 36 19.01 -8.58 23.94
C GLY A 36 19.00 -7.77 22.66
N PHE A 37 19.97 -6.87 22.47
CA PHE A 37 20.13 -6.09 21.23
C PHE A 37 20.42 -6.99 20.02
N GLN A 38 21.31 -7.97 20.16
CA GLN A 38 21.62 -8.94 19.10
C GLN A 38 20.42 -9.81 18.74
N ALA A 39 19.65 -10.26 19.74
CA ALA A 39 18.43 -11.01 19.53
C ALA A 39 17.38 -10.14 18.81
N LEU A 40 17.20 -8.88 19.24
CA LEU A 40 16.28 -7.93 18.62
C LEU A 40 16.68 -7.66 17.16
N ALA A 41 17.97 -7.41 16.91
CA ALA A 41 18.52 -7.20 15.57
C ALA A 41 18.37 -8.46 14.69
N GLY A 42 18.55 -9.65 15.26
CA GLY A 42 18.34 -10.92 14.58
C GLY A 42 16.89 -11.17 14.21
N VAL A 43 15.96 -10.92 15.14
CA VAL A 43 14.50 -11.01 14.89
C VAL A 43 14.08 -9.99 13.84
N PHE A 44 14.56 -8.75 13.95
CA PHE A 44 14.30 -7.70 12.96
C PHE A 44 14.83 -8.10 11.57
N GLY A 45 16.07 -8.58 11.50
CA GLY A 45 16.66 -9.08 10.25
C GLY A 45 15.86 -10.24 9.65
N LEU A 46 15.44 -11.21 10.47
CA LEU A 46 14.59 -12.32 10.04
C LEU A 46 13.23 -11.83 9.53
N PHE A 47 12.59 -10.89 10.23
CA PHE A 47 11.33 -10.29 9.81
C PHE A 47 11.47 -9.59 8.46
N CYS A 48 12.52 -8.78 8.26
CA CYS A 48 12.83 -8.15 6.98
C CYS A 48 13.07 -9.19 5.87
N LEU A 49 13.80 -10.27 6.15
CA LEU A 49 14.06 -11.33 5.18
C LEU A 49 12.80 -12.11 4.80
N ILE A 50 11.92 -12.39 5.77
CA ILE A 50 10.63 -13.05 5.51
C ILE A 50 9.74 -12.13 4.66
N ASN A 51 9.61 -10.85 5.02
CA ASN A 51 8.81 -9.89 4.25
C ASN A 51 9.38 -9.68 2.84
N LEU A 52 10.70 -9.62 2.69
CA LEU A 52 11.36 -9.57 1.38
C LEU A 52 11.10 -10.85 0.58
N GLY A 53 11.26 -12.03 1.18
CA GLY A 53 10.98 -13.31 0.53
C GLY A 53 9.52 -13.47 0.12
N LEU A 54 8.59 -13.00 0.96
CA LEU A 54 7.18 -12.88 0.61
C LEU A 54 6.98 -11.90 -0.54
N SER A 55 7.72 -10.78 -0.60
CA SER A 55 7.58 -9.79 -1.69
C SER A 55 7.97 -10.45 -3.00
N LEU A 56 9.16 -11.02 -3.02
CA LEU A 56 9.74 -11.67 -4.19
C LEU A 56 8.92 -12.87 -4.68
N SER A 57 8.19 -13.58 -3.79
CA SER A 57 7.41 -14.77 -4.16
C SER A 57 6.00 -14.46 -4.69
N THR A 58 5.42 -13.32 -4.35
CA THR A 58 4.10 -12.88 -4.87
C THR A 58 4.19 -12.21 -6.25
N PHE A 59 5.37 -11.77 -6.69
CA PHE A 59 5.53 -11.05 -7.95
C PHE A 59 5.61 -12.01 -9.15
N ARG A 60 4.49 -12.19 -9.84
CA ARG A 60 4.45 -12.82 -11.16
C ARG A 60 4.51 -11.74 -12.23
N GLY A 61 5.59 -11.68 -13.01
CA GLY A 61 5.62 -10.93 -14.28
C GLY A 61 6.74 -9.89 -14.44
N GLU A 62 7.21 -9.27 -13.36
CA GLU A 62 8.28 -8.25 -13.42
C GLU A 62 9.60 -8.71 -12.79
N ASN A 63 10.73 -8.14 -13.24
CA ASN A 63 12.03 -8.35 -12.59
C ASN A 63 11.99 -7.81 -11.15
N PRO A 64 12.04 -8.67 -10.11
CA PRO A 64 11.82 -8.24 -8.73
C PRO A 64 12.83 -7.21 -8.25
N ALA A 65 14.05 -7.22 -8.79
CA ALA A 65 15.09 -6.26 -8.44
C ALA A 65 14.78 -4.87 -9.02
N ALA A 66 14.25 -4.80 -10.25
CA ALA A 66 13.89 -3.55 -10.89
C ALA A 66 12.70 -2.88 -10.18
N ARG A 67 11.68 -3.68 -9.84
CA ARG A 67 10.53 -3.21 -9.03
C ARG A 67 10.97 -2.74 -7.65
N THR A 68 11.80 -3.51 -6.95
CA THR A 68 12.33 -3.10 -5.65
C THR A 68 13.11 -1.78 -5.76
N ALA A 69 13.97 -1.62 -6.77
CA ALA A 69 14.70 -0.38 -6.97
C ALA A 69 13.76 0.81 -7.26
N HIS A 70 12.68 0.58 -8.02
CA HIS A 70 11.65 1.58 -8.28
C HIS A 70 10.90 1.98 -7.00
N GLU A 71 10.40 1.02 -6.22
CA GLU A 71 9.74 1.25 -4.93
C GLU A 71 10.65 2.04 -3.98
N LEU A 72 11.93 1.68 -3.88
CA LEU A 72 12.91 2.41 -3.07
C LEU A 72 13.17 3.83 -3.58
N GLY A 73 13.23 4.01 -4.91
CA GLY A 73 13.41 5.33 -5.53
C GLY A 73 12.22 6.24 -5.23
N VAL A 74 11.00 5.74 -5.42
CA VAL A 74 9.76 6.44 -5.08
C VAL A 74 9.74 6.85 -3.60
N LEU A 75 9.97 5.90 -2.69
CA LEU A 75 10.01 6.16 -1.25
C LEU A 75 11.13 7.12 -0.84
N TRP A 76 12.19 7.25 -1.65
CA TRP A 76 13.25 8.21 -1.40
C TRP A 76 12.81 9.65 -1.71
N PHE A 77 12.03 9.84 -2.76
CA PHE A 77 11.59 11.15 -3.24
C PHE A 77 10.26 11.64 -2.65
N SER A 78 9.54 10.78 -1.92
CA SER A 78 8.29 11.18 -1.30
C SER A 78 8.47 12.23 -0.20
N THR A 79 7.47 13.08 -0.11
CA THR A 79 7.48 14.32 0.66
C THR A 79 6.39 14.27 1.74
N PRO A 80 6.67 14.75 2.96
CA PRO A 80 5.69 14.73 4.05
C PRO A 80 4.57 15.76 3.82
N ASN A 81 3.44 15.55 4.50
CA ASN A 81 2.41 16.57 4.76
C ASN A 81 1.84 17.25 3.51
N GLY A 82 1.54 16.47 2.46
CA GLY A 82 0.88 16.99 1.26
C GLY A 82 1.71 17.95 0.41
N GLN A 83 3.03 18.01 0.63
CA GLN A 83 3.92 18.74 -0.26
C GLN A 83 4.06 18.00 -1.59
N SER A 84 4.00 18.71 -2.71
CA SER A 84 4.27 18.11 -4.02
C SER A 84 5.74 17.69 -4.15
N THR A 85 5.95 16.58 -4.84
CA THR A 85 7.26 16.08 -5.23
C THR A 85 7.92 17.00 -6.26
N SER A 86 9.26 17.01 -6.29
CA SER A 86 10.01 17.84 -7.25
C SER A 86 9.90 17.30 -8.69
N ASP A 87 9.92 18.18 -9.69
CA ASP A 87 9.99 17.76 -11.11
C ASP A 87 11.17 16.82 -11.40
N ARG A 88 12.29 17.02 -10.71
CA ARG A 88 13.46 16.14 -10.80
C ARG A 88 13.19 14.71 -10.36
N ALA A 89 12.29 14.51 -9.39
CA ALA A 89 11.91 13.17 -8.95
C ALA A 89 11.19 12.41 -10.07
N PHE A 90 10.31 13.10 -10.81
CA PHE A 90 9.62 12.52 -11.96
C PHE A 90 10.61 12.11 -13.06
N GLU A 91 11.54 12.99 -13.43
CA GLU A 91 12.55 12.67 -14.44
C GLU A 91 13.41 11.45 -14.06
N VAL A 92 13.79 11.33 -12.78
CA VAL A 92 14.65 10.25 -12.29
C VAL A 92 13.90 8.91 -12.26
N ILE A 93 12.64 8.91 -11.82
CA ILE A 93 11.87 7.68 -11.61
C ILE A 93 11.13 7.23 -12.86
N HIS A 94 10.48 8.16 -13.55
CA HIS A 94 9.58 7.90 -14.68
C HIS A 94 10.09 8.43 -16.02
N GLY A 95 11.08 9.33 -16.01
CA GLY A 95 11.57 10.00 -17.23
C GLY A 95 12.15 9.06 -18.29
N GLY A 96 12.69 7.91 -17.89
CA GLY A 96 13.15 6.88 -18.84
C GLY A 96 12.01 6.22 -19.63
N ALA A 97 10.81 6.12 -19.05
CA ALA A 97 9.65 5.48 -19.65
C ALA A 97 8.72 6.49 -20.36
N LEU A 98 8.55 7.67 -19.78
CA LEU A 98 7.56 8.67 -20.21
C LEU A 98 8.17 9.96 -20.78
N GLY A 99 9.50 10.12 -20.74
CA GLY A 99 10.14 11.40 -21.03
C GLY A 99 9.97 12.42 -19.90
N ALA A 100 10.51 13.63 -20.06
CA ALA A 100 10.49 14.66 -19.02
C ALA A 100 9.11 15.34 -18.85
N GLU A 101 8.36 15.47 -19.93
CA GLU A 101 7.07 16.17 -19.97
C GLU A 101 6.02 15.34 -20.73
N PRO A 102 5.51 14.25 -20.14
CA PRO A 102 4.48 13.45 -20.79
C PRO A 102 3.14 14.18 -20.80
N THR A 103 2.38 13.92 -21.85
CA THR A 103 0.97 14.29 -22.00
C THR A 103 0.06 13.39 -21.15
N ALA A 104 -1.17 13.83 -20.89
CA ALA A 104 -2.16 13.01 -20.18
C ALA A 104 -2.41 11.65 -20.85
N ALA A 105 -2.44 11.63 -22.19
CA ALA A 105 -2.64 10.42 -22.98
C ALA A 105 -1.47 9.44 -22.85
N GLU A 106 -0.23 9.93 -22.79
CA GLU A 106 0.95 9.07 -22.58
C GLU A 106 0.97 8.48 -21.18
N ILE A 107 0.61 9.25 -20.16
CA ILE A 107 0.45 8.75 -18.78
C ILE A 107 -0.64 7.67 -18.76
N ARG A 108 -1.79 7.93 -19.37
CA ARG A 108 -2.87 6.94 -19.45
C ARG A 108 -2.42 5.66 -20.14
N ALA A 109 -1.75 5.77 -21.29
CA ALA A 109 -1.25 4.61 -22.03
C ALA A 109 -0.24 3.79 -21.21
N HIS A 110 0.61 4.45 -20.42
CA HIS A 110 1.50 3.79 -19.48
C HIS A 110 0.72 2.94 -18.46
N PHE A 111 -0.37 3.46 -17.90
CA PHE A 111 -1.21 2.69 -16.99
C PHE A 111 -2.07 1.63 -17.67
N GLU A 112 -2.50 1.83 -18.92
CA GLU A 112 -3.16 0.78 -19.70
C GLU A 112 -2.24 -0.43 -19.84
N ALA A 113 -0.97 -0.21 -20.19
CA ALA A 113 0.04 -1.26 -20.28
C ALA A 113 0.39 -1.87 -18.91
N ALA A 114 0.63 -1.05 -17.88
CA ALA A 114 1.02 -1.53 -16.55
C ALA A 114 -0.04 -2.43 -15.90
N SER A 115 -1.31 -2.19 -16.21
CA SER A 115 -2.43 -2.96 -15.64
C SER A 115 -2.79 -4.22 -16.43
N GLU A 116 -2.13 -4.51 -17.56
CA GLU A 116 -2.26 -5.83 -18.22
C GLU A 116 -1.84 -6.98 -17.29
N GLY A 117 -0.90 -6.72 -16.37
CA GLY A 117 -0.50 -7.65 -15.31
C GLY A 117 -1.49 -7.77 -14.15
N GLY A 118 -2.62 -7.06 -14.19
CA GLY A 118 -3.64 -7.03 -13.14
C GLY A 118 -3.32 -6.12 -11.96
N THR A 119 -2.03 -5.87 -11.69
CA THR A 119 -1.57 -5.00 -10.58
C THR A 119 -0.50 -4.02 -11.04
N PHE A 120 -0.53 -2.79 -10.54
CA PHE A 120 0.49 -1.76 -10.80
C PHE A 120 0.75 -0.88 -9.57
N LEU A 121 1.78 -0.04 -9.64
CA LEU A 121 2.11 0.93 -8.61
C LEU A 121 1.60 2.32 -9.00
N LEU A 122 0.86 2.96 -8.11
CA LEU A 122 0.48 4.36 -8.21
C LEU A 122 1.21 5.14 -7.12
N ASP A 123 2.24 5.89 -7.51
CA ASP A 123 3.06 6.65 -6.57
C ASP A 123 2.75 8.15 -6.55
N GLN A 124 3.14 8.82 -5.47
CA GLN A 124 2.93 10.25 -5.27
C GLN A 124 3.56 11.10 -6.40
N ILE A 125 4.72 10.71 -6.92
CA ILE A 125 5.40 11.44 -8.00
C ILE A 125 4.55 11.41 -9.27
N MET A 126 3.96 10.26 -9.57
CA MET A 126 3.04 10.12 -10.68
C MET A 126 1.71 10.86 -10.45
N VAL A 127 1.14 10.78 -9.24
CA VAL A 127 -0.11 11.49 -8.90
C VAL A 127 0.07 13.00 -9.04
N ASP A 128 1.18 13.55 -8.53
CA ASP A 128 1.54 14.96 -8.70
C ASP A 128 1.67 15.32 -10.19
N ARG A 129 2.30 14.46 -11.00
CA ARG A 129 2.43 14.67 -12.44
C ARG A 129 1.07 14.66 -13.14
N MET A 130 0.21 13.69 -12.82
CA MET A 130 -1.14 13.59 -13.38
C MET A 130 -1.95 14.86 -13.08
N LYS A 131 -1.90 15.33 -11.82
CA LYS A 131 -2.54 16.59 -11.42
C LYS A 131 -1.93 17.80 -12.12
N LYS A 132 -0.61 17.86 -12.28
CA LYS A 132 0.06 18.95 -13.00
C LYS A 132 -0.37 19.01 -14.48
N VAL A 133 -0.56 17.87 -15.13
CA VAL A 133 -0.88 17.79 -16.56
C VAL A 133 -2.39 17.88 -16.84
N ASN A 134 -3.24 17.41 -15.92
CA ASN A 134 -4.68 17.24 -16.16
C ASN A 134 -5.59 17.95 -15.14
N GLY A 135 -5.00 18.54 -14.08
CA GLY A 135 -5.69 19.19 -12.97
C GLY A 135 -6.27 18.23 -11.93
N GLN A 136 -6.65 17.02 -12.34
CA GLN A 136 -7.28 16.01 -11.50
C GLN A 136 -6.98 14.59 -11.99
N ILE A 137 -7.28 13.60 -11.15
CA ILE A 137 -7.30 12.20 -11.57
C ILE A 137 -8.67 11.85 -12.15
N ASP A 138 -8.68 11.45 -13.41
CA ASP A 138 -9.87 10.97 -14.14
C ASP A 138 -9.46 10.06 -15.30
N GLY A 139 -10.45 9.62 -16.09
CA GLY A 139 -10.32 8.74 -17.25
C GLY A 139 -9.35 9.22 -18.36
N ARG A 140 -8.85 10.47 -18.29
CA ARG A 140 -7.88 11.01 -19.26
C ARG A 140 -6.44 10.69 -18.90
N VAL A 141 -6.12 10.48 -17.62
CA VAL A 141 -4.77 10.20 -17.11
C VAL A 141 -4.63 8.81 -16.50
N LEU A 142 -5.73 8.25 -15.99
CA LEU A 142 -5.79 6.89 -15.48
C LEU A 142 -6.90 6.16 -16.23
N PRO A 143 -6.74 4.90 -16.66
CA PRO A 143 -7.76 4.20 -17.42
C PRO A 143 -9.06 4.11 -16.60
N SER A 144 -10.20 4.07 -17.29
CA SER A 144 -11.47 3.85 -16.62
C SER A 144 -11.50 2.43 -16.03
N GLY A 145 -12.01 2.31 -14.82
CA GLY A 145 -12.04 1.04 -14.11
C GLY A 145 -12.37 1.19 -12.63
N ILE A 146 -12.58 0.04 -12.01
CA ILE A 146 -12.66 -0.11 -10.55
C ILE A 146 -11.35 -0.74 -10.10
N TYR A 147 -10.71 -0.12 -9.13
CA TYR A 147 -9.44 -0.56 -8.58
C TYR A 147 -9.55 -0.73 -7.08
N VAL A 148 -8.88 -1.73 -6.54
CA VAL A 148 -8.55 -1.76 -5.12
C VAL A 148 -7.17 -1.17 -4.96
N GLY A 149 -7.05 -0.14 -4.13
CA GLY A 149 -5.76 0.43 -3.73
C GLY A 149 -5.40 -0.07 -2.33
N ALA A 150 -4.13 -0.35 -2.08
CA ALA A 150 -3.62 -0.61 -0.74
C ALA A 150 -2.33 0.19 -0.50
N HIS A 151 -2.21 0.77 0.69
CA HIS A 151 -1.05 1.54 1.13
C HIS A 151 -0.65 1.12 2.55
N ALA A 152 0.56 1.44 3.01
CA ALA A 152 1.01 1.10 4.36
C ALA A 152 0.36 2.03 5.41
N LEU A 153 0.25 1.59 6.66
CA LEU A 153 -0.23 2.45 7.74
C LEU A 153 0.94 2.95 8.57
N GLY A 154 1.71 3.94 8.11
CA GLY A 154 2.79 4.52 8.92
C GLY A 154 2.31 5.50 9.99
N PRO A 155 3.16 5.87 10.98
CA PRO A 155 2.82 6.86 11.99
C PRO A 155 2.61 8.26 11.39
N ASP A 156 1.78 9.08 12.03
CA ASP A 156 1.39 10.46 11.63
C ASP A 156 2.55 11.49 11.64
N SER A 157 3.79 11.04 11.80
CA SER A 157 4.97 11.88 12.02
C SER A 157 6.14 11.44 11.16
N PRO A 158 7.11 12.32 10.90
CA PRO A 158 8.31 11.97 10.15
C PRO A 158 8.97 10.70 10.72
N PRO A 159 9.62 9.89 9.86
CA PRO A 159 10.21 8.64 10.30
C PRO A 159 11.15 8.87 11.49
N LEU A 160 10.93 8.09 12.56
CA LEU A 160 11.78 8.07 13.75
C LEU A 160 13.26 7.91 13.40
N VAL A 161 13.54 7.21 12.29
CA VAL A 161 14.88 7.06 11.73
C VAL A 161 14.89 7.56 10.28
N TRP A 162 15.36 8.78 10.08
CA TRP A 162 15.49 9.41 8.76
C TRP A 162 16.34 8.61 7.76
N VAL A 163 17.29 7.81 8.23
CA VAL A 163 18.16 6.99 7.35
C VAL A 163 17.37 5.92 6.58
N THR A 164 16.27 5.41 7.15
CA THR A 164 15.40 4.44 6.50
C THR A 164 14.20 5.08 5.83
N LYS A 165 14.01 6.41 5.96
CA LYS A 165 12.82 7.17 5.53
C LYS A 165 11.53 6.34 5.71
N TRP A 166 10.73 6.22 4.66
CA TRP A 166 9.45 5.51 4.62
C TRP A 166 9.61 4.00 4.36
N MET A 167 10.82 3.51 4.06
CA MET A 167 11.06 2.10 3.74
C MET A 167 10.78 1.18 4.94
N ALA A 168 11.14 1.61 6.15
CA ALA A 168 10.80 0.85 7.35
C ALA A 168 9.27 0.80 7.58
N HIS A 169 8.55 1.90 7.30
CA HIS A 169 7.10 1.93 7.46
C HIS A 169 6.41 1.01 6.45
N TYR A 170 6.82 1.08 5.18
CA TYR A 170 6.31 0.23 4.10
C TYR A 170 6.48 -1.27 4.37
N MET A 171 7.56 -1.68 5.05
CA MET A 171 7.82 -3.09 5.35
C MET A 171 7.16 -3.60 6.64
N LEU A 172 6.91 -2.73 7.63
CA LEU A 172 6.55 -3.14 8.99
C LEU A 172 5.08 -2.94 9.32
N PHE A 173 4.39 -2.03 8.63
CA PHE A 173 3.04 -1.62 9.00
C PHE A 173 1.96 -2.33 8.18
N PRO A 174 0.81 -2.64 8.79
CA PRO A 174 -0.32 -3.22 8.08
C PRO A 174 -0.81 -2.28 6.99
N ARG A 175 -1.38 -2.83 5.91
CA ARG A 175 -1.90 -2.03 4.81
C ARG A 175 -3.37 -1.70 5.00
N HIS A 176 -3.78 -0.52 4.52
CA HIS A 176 -5.17 -0.10 4.45
C HIS A 176 -5.65 -0.11 3.01
N ALA A 177 -6.78 -0.78 2.76
CA ALA A 177 -7.39 -0.90 1.45
C ALA A 177 -8.47 0.16 1.22
N TYR A 178 -8.64 0.57 -0.03
CA TYR A 178 -9.72 1.43 -0.50
C TYR A 178 -10.14 1.04 -1.91
N ILE A 179 -11.29 1.53 -2.38
CA ILE A 179 -11.79 1.31 -3.74
C ILE A 179 -11.71 2.63 -4.50
N LEU A 180 -10.94 2.66 -5.58
CA LEU A 180 -10.89 3.78 -6.51
C LEU A 180 -11.77 3.45 -7.73
N VAL A 181 -12.73 4.31 -8.01
CA VAL A 181 -13.56 4.24 -9.22
C VAL A 181 -13.15 5.39 -10.14
N VAL A 182 -12.65 5.04 -11.32
CA VAL A 182 -12.30 5.99 -12.38
C VAL A 182 -13.37 5.89 -13.47
N PRO A 183 -14.31 6.84 -13.56
CA PRO A 183 -15.32 6.80 -14.61
C PRO A 183 -14.71 7.17 -15.97
N GLU A 184 -15.39 6.81 -17.06
CA GLU A 184 -15.01 7.26 -18.40
C GLU A 184 -15.04 8.80 -18.51
N THR A 185 -16.02 9.41 -17.84
CA THR A 185 -16.20 10.86 -17.77
C THR A 185 -16.47 11.30 -16.34
N GLY A 186 -15.80 12.36 -15.90
CA GLY A 186 -15.96 12.92 -14.56
C GLY A 186 -14.77 12.60 -13.64
N GLN A 187 -14.81 13.15 -12.44
CA GLN A 187 -13.75 13.00 -11.46
C GLN A 187 -13.74 11.58 -10.89
N ALA A 188 -12.55 11.02 -10.65
CA ALA A 188 -12.44 9.77 -9.92
C ALA A 188 -13.01 9.91 -8.50
N VAL A 189 -13.65 8.85 -8.00
CA VAL A 189 -14.17 8.80 -6.64
C VAL A 189 -13.53 7.65 -5.90
N VAL A 190 -13.41 7.81 -4.59
CA VAL A 190 -12.87 6.78 -3.72
C VAL A 190 -13.89 6.44 -2.65
N PHE A 191 -13.96 5.15 -2.37
CA PHE A 191 -14.63 4.58 -1.23
C PHE A 191 -13.61 4.08 -0.21
N SER A 192 -13.75 4.48 1.06
CA SER A 192 -12.96 3.98 2.18
C SER A 192 -13.84 3.73 3.41
N ALA A 193 -13.39 2.85 4.29
CA ALA A 193 -14.11 2.49 5.52
C ALA A 193 -13.16 2.53 6.74
N SER A 194 -13.57 3.21 7.81
CA SER A 194 -12.76 3.42 9.01
C SER A 194 -13.62 3.76 10.24
N GLN A 195 -12.97 4.10 11.35
CA GLN A 195 -13.65 4.69 12.51
C GLN A 195 -14.25 6.04 12.13
N SER A 196 -15.41 6.40 12.67
CA SER A 196 -16.03 7.72 12.45
C SER A 196 -15.17 8.87 12.96
N GLY A 197 -14.49 8.71 14.11
CA GLY A 197 -13.50 9.67 14.60
C GLY A 197 -12.28 9.80 13.69
N LYS A 198 -12.16 8.90 12.71
CA LYS A 198 -11.20 8.94 11.62
C LYS A 198 -11.79 9.51 10.33
N PHE A 199 -12.78 10.39 10.41
CA PHE A 199 -13.17 11.22 9.27
C PHE A 199 -13.36 12.67 9.76
N PRO A 200 -13.02 13.68 8.93
CA PRO A 200 -13.27 15.06 9.29
C PRO A 200 -14.77 15.31 9.41
N GLY A 201 -15.20 15.76 10.59
CA GLY A 201 -16.60 16.05 10.89
C GLY A 201 -17.35 14.92 11.60
N ASP A 202 -18.15 15.34 12.59
CA ASP A 202 -19.05 14.61 13.48
C ASP A 202 -18.42 13.53 14.41
N VAL A 203 -18.38 13.87 15.70
CA VAL A 203 -17.74 13.10 16.81
C VAL A 203 -18.76 12.56 17.82
N GLY A 204 -20.03 12.42 17.42
CA GLY A 204 -21.06 11.85 18.31
C GLY A 204 -20.75 10.43 18.80
N SER A 205 -20.00 9.63 18.03
CA SER A 205 -19.63 8.26 18.40
C SER A 205 -18.34 7.83 17.69
N PRO A 206 -17.15 8.27 18.15
CA PRO A 206 -15.88 8.19 17.41
C PRO A 206 -15.40 6.76 17.11
N ASN A 207 -15.92 5.78 17.85
CA ASN A 207 -15.56 4.36 17.70
C ASN A 207 -16.49 3.60 16.74
N ARG A 208 -17.46 4.25 16.10
CA ARG A 208 -18.35 3.56 15.14
C ARG A 208 -17.63 3.29 13.82
N LEU A 209 -17.93 2.15 13.22
CA LEU A 209 -17.52 1.88 11.86
C LEU A 209 -18.36 2.72 10.89
N THR A 210 -17.71 3.44 9.98
CA THR A 210 -18.39 4.19 8.92
C THR A 210 -17.58 4.10 7.64
N ALA A 211 -18.23 4.44 6.53
CA ALA A 211 -17.57 4.53 5.24
C ALA A 211 -17.92 5.85 4.55
N ARG A 212 -17.03 6.30 3.67
CA ARG A 212 -17.15 7.55 2.94
C ARG A 212 -16.92 7.32 1.45
N ILE A 213 -17.67 8.06 0.65
CA ILE A 213 -17.44 8.22 -0.77
C ILE A 213 -17.10 9.68 -1.00
N THR A 214 -15.90 9.94 -1.49
CA THR A 214 -15.41 11.29 -1.76
C THR A 214 -14.77 11.34 -3.14
N PRO A 215 -14.66 12.52 -3.76
CA PRO A 215 -13.75 12.68 -4.88
C PRO A 215 -12.33 12.24 -4.50
N TYR A 216 -11.58 11.76 -5.48
CA TYR A 216 -10.17 11.44 -5.27
C TYR A 216 -9.41 12.71 -4.90
N ASP A 217 -8.87 12.73 -3.70
CA ASP A 217 -8.02 13.78 -3.18
C ASP A 217 -6.81 13.10 -2.55
N ASP A 218 -5.63 13.37 -3.10
CA ASP A 218 -4.34 12.81 -2.64
C ASP A 218 -3.92 13.34 -1.27
N SER A 219 -4.56 14.41 -0.79
CA SER A 219 -4.31 15.06 0.49
C SER A 219 -5.39 14.74 1.53
N ALA A 220 -6.62 14.39 1.12
CA ALA A 220 -7.70 14.01 2.03
C ALA A 220 -7.56 12.59 2.60
N TYR A 221 -6.56 11.82 2.18
CA TYR A 221 -6.20 10.54 2.79
C TYR A 221 -5.33 10.73 4.04
N ASP A 222 -5.86 11.45 5.01
CA ASP A 222 -5.48 11.28 6.39
C ASP A 222 -6.32 10.13 6.94
N PHE A 223 -5.70 9.03 7.38
CA PHE A 223 -5.99 8.35 8.66
C PHE A 223 -5.34 6.95 8.76
N PRO A 224 -4.46 6.70 9.76
CA PRO A 224 -3.20 7.40 10.05
C PRO A 224 -2.12 6.87 9.09
N SER A 225 -1.59 7.69 8.20
CA SER A 225 -0.48 7.23 7.34
C SER A 225 0.28 8.42 6.75
N SER A 226 1.35 8.82 7.43
CA SER A 226 2.68 9.07 6.84
C SER A 226 2.85 9.73 5.45
N GLY A 227 1.91 10.53 4.93
CA GLY A 227 2.04 11.22 3.63
C GLY A 227 2.54 10.29 2.52
N GLU A 228 1.81 9.21 2.25
CA GLU A 228 2.40 8.02 1.63
C GLU A 228 2.71 8.14 0.14
N ALA A 229 3.87 7.56 -0.19
CA ALA A 229 4.54 7.63 -1.48
C ALA A 229 3.98 6.71 -2.55
N LEU A 230 3.30 5.63 -2.17
CA LEU A 230 3.15 4.45 -3.03
C LEU A 230 1.91 3.63 -2.67
N HIS A 231 1.03 3.46 -3.65
CA HIS A 231 -0.15 2.61 -3.59
C HIS A 231 0.04 1.42 -4.52
N GLU A 232 -0.21 0.22 -4.02
CA GLU A 232 -0.42 -0.93 -4.89
C GLU A 232 -1.87 -0.90 -5.37
N MET A 233 -2.07 -0.94 -6.68
CA MET A 233 -3.38 -0.90 -7.31
C MET A 233 -3.62 -2.24 -8.01
N THR A 234 -4.75 -2.88 -7.74
CA THR A 234 -5.23 -4.03 -8.51
C THR A 234 -6.51 -3.66 -9.21
N ILE A 235 -6.58 -3.99 -10.48
CA ILE A 235 -7.79 -3.77 -11.26
C ILE A 235 -8.82 -4.86 -10.93
N VAL A 236 -10.04 -4.43 -10.62
CA VAL A 236 -11.18 -5.31 -10.38
C VAL A 236 -11.93 -5.56 -11.67
N THR A 237 -12.29 -4.48 -12.38
CA THR A 237 -12.99 -4.56 -13.65
C THR A 237 -12.80 -3.28 -14.47
N ARG A 238 -12.94 -3.45 -15.80
CA ARG A 238 -12.97 -2.37 -16.80
C ARG A 238 -14.30 -2.31 -17.53
N ASP A 239 -15.27 -3.15 -17.17
CA ASP A 239 -16.56 -3.16 -17.84
C ASP A 239 -17.23 -1.79 -17.68
N PRO A 240 -17.46 -1.04 -18.77
CA PRO A 240 -18.03 0.30 -18.70
C PRO A 240 -19.39 0.36 -18.01
N ALA A 241 -20.22 -0.69 -18.17
CA ALA A 241 -21.53 -0.74 -17.53
C ALA A 241 -21.38 -0.90 -16.00
N ILE A 242 -20.45 -1.74 -15.56
CA ILE A 242 -20.17 -1.94 -14.14
C ILE A 242 -19.57 -0.66 -13.54
N VAL A 243 -18.56 -0.07 -14.20
CA VAL A 243 -17.91 1.17 -13.75
C VAL A 243 -18.91 2.32 -13.61
N ALA A 244 -19.82 2.48 -14.58
CA ALA A 244 -20.83 3.54 -14.53
C ALA A 244 -21.83 3.34 -13.36
N SER A 245 -22.13 2.10 -13.00
CA SER A 245 -23.05 1.77 -11.89
C SER A 245 -22.38 1.78 -10.51
N ALA A 246 -21.05 1.67 -10.44
CA ALA A 246 -20.31 1.47 -9.21
C ALA A 246 -20.55 2.54 -8.14
N PRO A 247 -20.59 3.86 -8.44
CA PRO A 247 -20.84 4.86 -7.41
C PRO A 247 -22.18 4.66 -6.68
N ALA A 248 -23.23 4.26 -7.40
CA ALA A 248 -24.54 4.00 -6.81
C ALA A 248 -24.53 2.72 -5.96
N ALA A 249 -23.90 1.65 -6.46
CA ALA A 249 -23.76 0.38 -5.73
C ALA A 249 -22.96 0.56 -4.42
N LEU A 250 -21.84 1.27 -4.49
CA LEU A 250 -21.02 1.60 -3.32
C LEU A 250 -21.77 2.47 -2.31
N ASN A 251 -22.61 3.41 -2.76
CA ASN A 251 -23.41 4.23 -1.85
C ASN A 251 -24.51 3.41 -1.15
N ALA A 252 -25.11 2.45 -1.85
CA ALA A 252 -26.07 1.53 -1.25
C ALA A 252 -25.38 0.62 -0.21
N ALA A 253 -24.19 0.10 -0.52
CA ALA A 253 -23.40 -0.69 0.41
C ALA A 253 -22.95 0.13 1.64
N ARG A 254 -22.55 1.40 1.44
CA ARG A 254 -22.27 2.37 2.52
C ARG A 254 -23.46 2.51 3.47
N ALA A 255 -24.66 2.72 2.91
CA ALA A 255 -25.87 2.91 3.70
C ALA A 255 -26.23 1.65 4.50
N ARG A 256 -26.04 0.45 3.91
CA ARG A 256 -26.21 -0.81 4.63
C ARG A 256 -25.21 -0.94 5.79
N LEU A 257 -23.94 -0.60 5.57
CA LEU A 257 -22.92 -0.64 6.61
C LEU A 257 -23.27 0.30 7.78
N GLU A 258 -23.68 1.53 7.49
CA GLU A 258 -24.08 2.50 8.51
C GLU A 258 -25.32 2.02 9.29
N ALA A 259 -26.23 1.29 8.64
CA ALA A 259 -27.42 0.73 9.29
C ALA A 259 -27.12 -0.42 10.26
N LEU A 260 -25.97 -1.11 10.12
CA LEU A 260 -25.54 -2.15 11.06
C LEU A 260 -25.14 -1.56 12.43
N ASP A 261 -24.84 -0.27 12.50
CA ASP A 261 -24.45 0.47 13.71
C ASP A 261 -23.31 -0.15 14.54
N GLU A 262 -22.37 -0.79 13.86
CA GLU A 262 -21.31 -1.59 14.49
C GLU A 262 -20.20 -0.75 15.13
N THR A 263 -19.66 -1.24 16.25
CA THR A 263 -18.48 -0.64 16.89
C THR A 263 -17.21 -1.16 16.23
N TYR A 264 -16.35 -0.25 15.81
CA TYR A 264 -15.04 -0.54 15.25
C TYR A 264 -14.16 -1.21 16.32
N GLY A 265 -13.88 -2.50 16.14
CA GLY A 265 -12.98 -3.28 17.01
C GLY A 265 -13.64 -4.41 17.82
N LEU A 266 -14.97 -4.57 17.80
CA LEU A 266 -15.65 -5.75 18.38
C LEU A 266 -15.85 -6.89 17.37
N LEU A 267 -15.76 -6.57 16.10
CA LEU A 267 -15.64 -7.56 15.05
C LEU A 267 -14.13 -7.70 14.72
N ALA A 268 -13.70 -8.91 14.36
CA ALA A 268 -12.42 -9.16 13.71
C ALA A 268 -12.26 -8.72 12.22
N PRO A 269 -13.09 -7.86 11.59
CA PRO A 269 -12.80 -7.18 10.35
C PRO A 269 -12.16 -5.83 10.63
N ASN A 270 -10.88 -5.72 10.31
CA ASN A 270 -10.28 -4.43 10.02
C ASN A 270 -10.98 -3.77 8.81
N SER A 271 -10.72 -2.48 8.57
CA SER A 271 -11.20 -1.71 7.42
C SER A 271 -11.09 -2.44 6.08
N ASN A 272 -10.07 -3.28 5.91
CA ASN A 272 -9.86 -4.05 4.69
C ASN A 272 -10.95 -5.09 4.48
N THR A 273 -11.41 -5.75 5.55
CA THR A 273 -12.53 -6.70 5.43
C THR A 273 -13.81 -6.00 5.01
N VAL A 274 -14.05 -4.80 5.54
CA VAL A 274 -15.21 -3.99 5.17
C VAL A 274 -15.17 -3.63 3.68
N VAL A 275 -14.00 -3.25 3.17
CA VAL A 275 -13.79 -3.04 1.73
C VAL A 275 -14.10 -4.31 0.93
N GLY A 276 -13.63 -5.47 1.38
CA GLY A 276 -13.88 -6.76 0.74
C GLY A 276 -15.36 -7.13 0.71
N CYS A 277 -16.05 -6.88 1.82
CA CYS A 277 -17.49 -7.10 1.92
C CYS A 277 -18.29 -6.16 1.06
N ILE A 278 -17.90 -4.90 0.98
CA ILE A 278 -18.60 -3.91 0.15
C ILE A 278 -18.44 -4.19 -1.33
N LEU A 279 -17.28 -4.71 -1.75
CA LEU A 279 -17.09 -5.16 -3.13
C LEU A 279 -17.94 -6.38 -3.47
N GLU A 280 -18.07 -7.33 -2.54
CA GLU A 280 -18.95 -8.50 -2.70
C GLU A 280 -20.44 -8.09 -2.72
N ASP A 281 -20.86 -7.28 -1.75
CA ASP A 281 -22.21 -6.74 -1.61
C ASP A 281 -22.66 -5.88 -2.81
N ALA A 282 -21.70 -5.22 -3.46
CA ALA A 282 -21.92 -4.41 -4.64
C ALA A 282 -21.85 -5.22 -5.94
N ASP A 283 -21.62 -6.53 -5.87
CA ASP A 283 -21.41 -7.44 -7.01
C ASP A 283 -20.26 -6.97 -7.93
N LEU A 284 -19.23 -6.37 -7.33
CA LEU A 284 -18.08 -5.80 -8.04
C LEU A 284 -16.88 -6.74 -8.03
N LEU A 285 -16.80 -7.67 -7.08
CA LEU A 285 -15.67 -8.60 -6.95
C LEU A 285 -16.18 -10.02 -6.72
N ASP A 286 -15.83 -10.92 -7.63
CA ASP A 286 -16.14 -12.34 -7.50
C ASP A 286 -15.43 -12.96 -6.26
N PRO A 287 -16.08 -13.85 -5.50
CA PRO A 287 -15.48 -14.47 -4.30
C PRO A 287 -14.17 -15.23 -4.54
N GLU A 288 -13.98 -15.85 -5.71
CA GLU A 288 -12.74 -16.54 -6.09
C GLU A 288 -11.64 -15.54 -6.40
N VAL A 289 -11.96 -14.47 -7.14
CA VAL A 289 -11.05 -13.34 -7.41
C VAL A 289 -10.69 -12.62 -6.12
N ARG A 290 -11.63 -12.49 -5.18
CA ARG A 290 -11.37 -11.94 -3.85
C ARG A 290 -10.23 -12.72 -3.22
N ARG A 291 -10.33 -14.05 -3.17
CA ARG A 291 -9.35 -14.95 -2.54
C ARG A 291 -7.96 -14.92 -3.18
N SER A 292 -7.86 -14.77 -4.50
CA SER A 292 -6.56 -14.67 -5.20
C SER A 292 -5.92 -13.29 -5.07
N THR A 293 -6.74 -12.23 -5.08
CA THR A 293 -6.32 -10.84 -4.88
C THR A 293 -5.77 -10.60 -3.46
N LEU A 294 -6.16 -11.42 -2.48
CA LEU A 294 -5.69 -11.37 -1.08
C LEU A 294 -4.20 -11.59 -0.87
N LEU A 295 -3.58 -12.45 -1.68
CA LEU A 295 -2.16 -12.79 -1.52
C LEU A 295 -1.26 -11.67 -2.04
N ALA A 296 -1.72 -10.93 -3.05
CA ALA A 296 -0.98 -9.83 -3.63
C ALA A 296 -0.96 -8.60 -2.71
N PHE A 297 -2.10 -8.24 -2.12
CA PHE A 297 -2.23 -6.96 -1.42
C PHE A 297 -1.61 -6.88 -0.04
N ARG A 298 -1.29 -8.02 0.60
CA ARG A 298 -0.84 -8.05 2.01
C ARG A 298 -1.74 -7.22 2.94
N ALA A 299 -3.03 -7.16 2.62
CA ALA A 299 -4.05 -6.46 3.38
C ALA A 299 -4.80 -7.53 4.21
N PRO A 300 -4.43 -7.75 5.50
CA PRO A 300 -5.11 -8.74 6.31
C PRO A 300 -6.60 -8.41 6.35
N GLY A 301 -7.48 -9.41 6.39
CA GLY A 301 -8.93 -9.21 6.56
C GLY A 301 -9.75 -9.01 5.27
N LEU A 302 -9.18 -8.53 4.15
CA LEU A 302 -9.92 -8.33 2.89
C LEU A 302 -10.66 -9.59 2.38
N GLY A 303 -10.19 -10.78 2.79
CA GLY A 303 -10.77 -12.07 2.43
C GLY A 303 -11.63 -12.73 3.50
N ALA A 304 -11.75 -12.13 4.69
CA ALA A 304 -12.56 -12.69 5.75
C ALA A 304 -14.03 -12.72 5.32
N ALA A 305 -14.76 -13.70 5.84
CA ALA A 305 -16.19 -13.81 5.59
C ALA A 305 -16.89 -12.54 6.08
N CYS A 306 -17.83 -12.06 5.27
CA CYS A 306 -18.67 -10.95 5.67
C CYS A 306 -19.66 -11.43 6.71
N PRO A 307 -19.95 -10.62 7.74
CA PRO A 307 -21.02 -10.98 8.67
C PRO A 307 -22.31 -11.19 7.86
N ASP A 308 -22.96 -12.34 8.05
CA ASP A 308 -24.16 -12.70 7.31
C ASP A 308 -25.21 -11.59 7.46
N THR A 309 -25.59 -10.98 6.34
CA THR A 309 -26.72 -10.03 6.26
C THR A 309 -28.08 -10.71 6.51
N ALA A 310 -28.08 -12.01 6.79
CA ALA A 310 -29.24 -12.88 6.96
C ALA A 310 -29.58 -13.20 8.44
N GLN A 311 -29.33 -12.28 9.37
CA GLN A 311 -29.97 -12.31 10.69
C GLN A 311 -30.91 -11.12 10.84
N GLY A 312 -32.04 -11.20 10.14
CA GLY A 312 -33.06 -10.15 10.13
C GLY A 312 -34.33 -10.57 9.38
N SER A 313 -34.78 -11.81 9.56
CA SER A 313 -36.11 -12.28 9.18
C SER A 313 -36.75 -13.03 10.34
#